data_AF-A0A0K2VHH5-F1
#
_entry.id   AF-A0A0K2VHH5-F1
#
_cell.length_a   1.000
_cell.length_b   1.000
_cell.length_c   1.000
_cell.angle_alpha   90.00
_cell.angle_beta   90.00
_cell.angle_gamma   90.00
#
_symmetry.space_group_name_H-M   'P 1'
#
loop_
_entity.id
_entity.type
_entity.pdbx_description
1 polymer ?
#
loop_
_entity_poly.entity_id
_entity_poly.type
_entity_poly.pdbx_seq_one_letter_code
_entity_poly.pdbx_strand_id
1 'polypeptide(L)'
;MRGTKCSRRGVRLSKTCHVLLIIFFDICGPVHHVFILKGQMVNKDYYLDVLRRLCYKIRQKKTYLWKNNSFILYNDNAPSHRAKY
;
A
#
# COMPACT_ATOMS: atom_id res chain seq x y z
N MET A 1 24.69 -23.01 50.61
CA MET A 1 23.68 -23.03 49.52
C MET A 1 23.88 -21.78 48.66
N ARG A 2 24.37 -21.90 47.41
CA ARG A 2 24.54 -20.76 46.49
C ARG A 2 23.43 -20.82 45.44
N GLY A 3 22.48 -19.90 45.54
CA GLY A 3 21.30 -19.83 44.68
C GLY A 3 21.69 -19.55 43.23
N THR A 4 21.17 -20.36 42.32
CA THR A 4 21.27 -20.19 40.88
C THR A 4 20.44 -18.97 40.45
N LYS A 5 21.09 -17.91 39.95
CA LYS A 5 20.37 -16.85 39.22
C LYS A 5 19.94 -17.41 37.87
N CYS A 6 18.67 -17.79 37.77
CA CYS A 6 18.03 -18.08 36.49
C CYS A 6 18.06 -16.81 35.63
N SER A 7 18.94 -16.77 34.63
CA SER A 7 19.00 -15.70 33.65
C SER A 7 17.70 -15.70 32.85
N ARG A 8 16.82 -14.73 33.14
CA ARG A 8 15.60 -14.49 32.37
C ARG A 8 16.02 -14.06 30.97
N ARG A 9 16.12 -15.03 30.06
CA ARG A 9 16.13 -14.76 28.62
C ARG A 9 14.86 -13.98 28.32
N GLY A 10 15.00 -12.67 28.12
CA GLY A 10 13.92 -11.83 27.62
C GLY A 10 13.47 -12.41 26.29
N VAL A 11 12.27 -13.00 26.26
CA VAL A 11 11.62 -13.38 25.01
C VAL A 11 11.38 -12.06 24.28
N ARG A 12 12.17 -11.81 23.23
CA ARG A 12 11.96 -10.67 22.34
C ARG A 12 10.58 -10.90 21.71
N LEU A 13 9.59 -10.10 22.09
CA LEU A 13 8.27 -10.11 21.45
C LEU A 13 8.50 -10.06 19.94
N SER A 14 8.01 -11.07 19.23
CA SER A 14 8.06 -11.11 17.77
C SER A 14 7.44 -9.82 17.26
N LYS A 15 8.24 -8.99 16.58
CA LYS A 15 7.77 -7.71 16.05
C LYS A 15 6.55 -7.99 15.17
N THR A 16 5.36 -7.51 15.55
CA THR A 16 4.14 -7.64 14.75
C THR A 16 4.38 -7.06 13.36
N CYS A 17 4.29 -7.90 12.32
CA CYS A 17 4.51 -7.48 10.94
C CYS A 17 3.22 -6.84 10.40
N HIS A 18 3.08 -5.54 10.58
CA HIS A 18 2.04 -4.76 9.91
C HIS A 18 2.42 -4.56 8.45
N VAL A 19 1.52 -4.93 7.55
CA VAL A 19 1.62 -4.72 6.09
C VAL A 19 0.55 -3.71 5.71
N LEU A 20 0.91 -2.73 4.88
CA LEU A 20 -0.07 -1.80 4.31
C LEU A 20 -0.47 -2.29 2.92
N LEU A 21 -1.77 -2.27 2.64
CA LEU A 21 -2.34 -2.71 1.38
C LEU A 21 -3.08 -1.54 0.74
N ILE A 22 -2.64 -1.13 -0.44
CA ILE A 22 -3.35 -0.17 -1.29
C ILE A 22 -4.14 -0.98 -2.33
N ILE A 23 -5.45 -0.80 -2.39
CA ILE A 23 -6.31 -1.44 -3.39
C ILE A 23 -7.10 -0.36 -4.14
N PHE A 24 -7.13 -0.49 -5.46
CA PHE A 24 -8.02 0.25 -6.35
C PHE A 24 -9.05 -0.72 -6.92
N PHE A 25 -10.32 -0.37 -6.83
CA PHE A 25 -11.44 -1.17 -7.31
C PHE A 25 -12.47 -0.30 -8.01
N ASP A 26 -13.27 -0.93 -8.87
CA ASP A 26 -14.44 -0.35 -9.50
C ASP A 26 -15.70 -1.15 -9.12
N ILE A 27 -16.85 -0.76 -9.67
CA ILE A 27 -18.13 -1.46 -9.47
C ILE A 27 -18.11 -2.93 -9.95
N CYS A 28 -17.18 -3.30 -10.81
CA CYS A 28 -16.99 -4.66 -11.30
C CYS A 28 -15.92 -5.43 -10.50
N GLY A 29 -15.24 -4.79 -9.53
CA GLY A 29 -14.27 -5.42 -8.63
C GLY A 29 -12.86 -4.82 -8.64
N PRO A 30 -11.88 -5.53 -8.05
CA PRO A 30 -10.52 -5.03 -7.89
C PRO A 30 -9.75 -4.86 -9.21
N VAL A 31 -9.17 -3.68 -9.43
CA VAL A 31 -8.39 -3.34 -10.63
C VAL A 31 -6.90 -3.58 -10.40
N HIS A 32 -6.37 -3.03 -9.30
CA HIS A 32 -4.97 -3.08 -8.93
C HIS A 32 -4.78 -3.10 -7.41
N HIS A 33 -3.74 -3.76 -6.93
CA HIS A 33 -3.37 -3.77 -5.53
C HIS A 33 -1.85 -3.75 -5.38
N VAL A 34 -1.38 -3.18 -4.27
CA VAL A 34 0.05 -3.11 -3.93
C VAL A 34 0.20 -3.40 -2.45
N PHE A 35 1.05 -4.38 -2.13
CA PHE A 35 1.50 -4.65 -0.76
C PHE A 35 2.74 -3.82 -0.46
N ILE A 36 2.72 -3.13 0.67
CA ILE A 36 3.84 -2.32 1.16
C ILE A 36 4.37 -3.00 2.41
N LEU A 37 5.62 -3.43 2.30
CA LEU A 37 6.31 -4.12 3.39
C LEU A 37 6.66 -3.13 4.51
N LYS A 38 6.79 -3.69 5.71
CA LYS A 38 7.06 -2.94 6.93
C LYS A 38 8.34 -2.11 6.82
N GLY A 39 8.27 -0.85 7.24
CA GLY A 39 9.40 0.09 7.24
C GLY A 39 9.51 0.95 5.98
N GLN A 40 8.68 0.69 4.96
CA GLN A 40 8.58 1.53 3.78
C GLN A 40 7.47 2.57 3.96
N MET A 41 7.82 3.85 3.90
CA MET A 41 6.86 4.94 3.92
C MET A 41 6.26 5.14 2.53
N VAL A 42 4.95 5.35 2.45
CA VAL A 42 4.29 5.84 1.24
C VAL A 42 4.61 7.32 1.11
N ASN A 43 5.75 7.61 0.51
CA ASN A 43 6.05 8.98 0.09
C ASN A 43 5.22 9.31 -1.16
N LYS A 44 5.26 10.59 -1.54
CA LYS A 44 4.58 11.09 -2.74
C LYS A 44 5.08 10.38 -4.01
N ASP A 45 6.39 10.22 -4.17
CA ASP A 45 6.97 9.64 -5.40
C ASP A 45 6.57 8.18 -5.60
N TYR A 46 6.55 7.41 -4.51
CA TYR A 46 6.06 6.05 -4.50
C TYR A 46 4.57 6.00 -4.85
N TYR A 47 3.77 6.93 -4.33
CA TYR A 47 2.36 7.00 -4.70
C TYR A 47 2.18 7.34 -6.18
N LEU A 48 2.99 8.25 -6.75
CA LEU A 48 2.99 8.54 -8.19
C LEU A 48 3.31 7.30 -9.02
N ASP A 49 4.28 6.48 -8.61
CA ASP A 49 4.60 5.23 -9.29
C ASP A 49 3.46 4.20 -9.21
N VAL A 50 2.78 4.13 -8.07
CA VAL A 50 1.57 3.31 -7.90
C VAL A 50 0.47 3.79 -8.86
N LEU A 51 0.25 5.11 -9.00
CA LEU A 51 -0.72 5.67 -9.94
C LEU A 51 -0.35 5.40 -11.40
N ARG A 52 0.93 5.49 -11.78
CA ARG A 52 1.41 5.12 -13.13
C ARG A 52 1.08 3.67 -13.45
N ARG A 53 1.31 2.76 -12.50
CA ARG A 53 0.97 1.33 -12.63
C ARG A 53 -0.54 1.11 -12.70
N LEU A 54 -1.32 1.87 -11.91
CA LEU A 54 -2.78 1.86 -11.97
C LEU A 54 -3.28 2.25 -13.37
N CYS A 55 -2.79 3.35 -13.94
CA CYS A 55 -3.16 3.78 -15.29
C CYS A 55 -2.85 2.71 -16.34
N TYR A 56 -1.68 2.06 -16.24
CA TYR A 56 -1.35 0.93 -17.12
C TYR A 56 -2.33 -0.23 -16.97
N LYS A 57 -2.71 -0.60 -15.75
CA LYS A 57 -3.68 -1.67 -15.50
C LYS A 57 -5.10 -1.31 -15.98
N ILE A 58 -5.53 -0.06 -15.82
CA ILE A 58 -6.81 0.43 -16.36
C ILE A 58 -6.79 0.33 -17.88
N ARG A 59 -5.72 0.79 -18.53
CA ARG A 59 -5.58 0.70 -19.99
C ARG A 59 -5.63 -0.75 -20.49
N GLN A 60 -5.07 -1.69 -19.76
CA GLN A 60 -5.06 -3.12 -20.14
C GLN A 60 -6.39 -3.83 -19.86
N LYS A 61 -6.94 -3.68 -18.64
CA LYS A 61 -8.12 -4.43 -18.18
C LYS A 61 -9.45 -3.76 -18.49
N LYS A 62 -9.45 -2.42 -18.61
CA LYS A 62 -10.63 -1.57 -18.73
C LYS A 62 -10.47 -0.62 -19.91
N THR A 63 -10.14 -1.19 -21.06
CA THR A 63 -9.91 -0.45 -22.32
C THR A 63 -11.07 0.49 -22.68
N TYR A 64 -12.32 0.10 -22.36
CA TYR A 64 -13.50 0.94 -22.60
C TYR A 64 -13.49 2.24 -21.77
N LEU A 65 -13.14 2.18 -20.48
CA LEU A 65 -13.02 3.36 -19.62
C LEU A 65 -11.89 4.28 -20.09
N TRP A 66 -10.79 3.67 -20.55
CA TRP A 66 -9.64 4.41 -21.07
C TRP A 66 -9.97 5.13 -22.38
N LYS A 67 -10.60 4.45 -23.33
CA LYS A 67 -10.98 5.04 -24.64
C LYS A 67 -11.97 6.19 -24.49
N ASN A 68 -12.91 6.07 -23.55
CA ASN A 68 -13.94 7.08 -23.34
C ASN A 68 -13.51 8.16 -22.32
N ASN A 69 -12.27 8.07 -21.81
CA ASN A 69 -11.72 8.96 -20.79
C ASN A 69 -12.66 9.17 -19.58
N SER A 70 -13.39 8.11 -19.20
CA SER A 70 -14.52 8.18 -18.27
C SER A 70 -14.19 7.72 -16.85
N PHE A 71 -12.92 7.41 -16.55
CA PHE A 71 -12.55 6.99 -15.21
C PHE A 71 -12.19 8.20 -14.34
N ILE A 72 -12.72 8.21 -13.11
CA ILE A 72 -12.42 9.20 -12.08
C ILE A 72 -11.79 8.45 -10.91
N LEU A 73 -10.67 8.96 -10.41
CA LEU A 73 -10.03 8.41 -9.23
C LEU A 73 -10.59 9.10 -7.99
N TYR A 74 -11.21 8.33 -7.10
CA TYR A 74 -11.60 8.79 -5.76
C TYR A 74 -10.60 8.25 -4.74
N ASN A 75 -9.91 9.15 -4.04
CA ASN A 75 -8.99 8.84 -2.96
C ASN A 75 -9.19 9.78 -1.77
N ASP A 76 -8.59 9.44 -0.63
CA ASP A 76 -8.62 10.25 0.58
C ASP A 76 -7.61 11.42 0.50
N ASN A 77 -7.80 12.39 1.39
CA ASN A 77 -6.99 13.61 1.46
C ASN A 77 -5.63 13.42 2.17
N ALA A 78 -5.06 12.21 2.17
CA ALA A 78 -3.77 11.94 2.80
C ALA A 78 -2.68 12.85 2.22
N PRO A 79 -1.69 13.28 3.04
CA PRO A 79 -0.66 14.22 2.58
C PRO A 79 0.11 13.74 1.33
N SER A 80 0.39 12.44 1.23
CA SER A 80 1.05 11.82 0.07
C SER A 80 0.19 11.85 -1.20
N HIS A 81 -1.13 11.86 -1.07
CA HIS A 81 -2.08 11.86 -2.19
C HIS A 81 -2.39 13.28 -2.70
N ARG A 82 -2.28 14.29 -1.82
CA ARG A 82 -2.53 15.70 -2.14
C ARG A 82 -1.28 16.48 -2.55
N ALA A 83 -0.09 15.91 -2.36
CA ALA A 83 1.14 16.63 -2.59
C ALA A 83 1.28 17.10 -4.05
N LYS A 84 1.43 18.41 -4.24
CA LYS A 84 1.76 19.02 -5.54
C LYS A 84 3.20 18.71 -5.91
N TYR A 85 3.48 18.62 -7.21
CA TYR A 85 4.79 18.33 -7.82
C TYR A 85 5.92 19.10 -7.16
#